data_AF-A0A8N4L7D9-F1
#
_entry.id   AF-A0A8N4L7D9-F1
#
_cell.length_a   1.000
_cell.length_b   1.000
_cell.length_c   1.000
_cell.angle_alpha   90.00
_cell.angle_beta   90.00
_cell.angle_gamma   90.00
#
_symmetry.space_group_name_H-M   'P 1'
#
loop_
_entity.id
_entity.type
_entity.pdbx_description
1 polymer ?
#
loop_
_entity_poly.entity_id
_entity_poly.type
_entity_poly.pdbx_seq_one_letter_code
_entity_poly.pdbx_strand_id
1 'polypeptide(L)'
;MKDAMQQEIKVVRGQLQIAIEALADQKVVLNQLLQQRAEELPIQSKFPLKNEEQLISLNDQLNSENKNTYVKAMRSLLQPTGVLKNLRNILSDEIAMAFNVDGVQGKKSLKSLQNFYNALLDSIPLNDGNGTADEKLRKAMQLQKKRIFKRACLSKDKT
;
A
#
# COMPACT_ATOMS: atom_id res chain seq x y z
N MET A 1 25.89 48.25 -28.67
CA MET A 1 25.76 47.86 -27.25
C MET A 1 24.32 47.87 -26.76
N LYS A 2 23.57 48.98 -26.91
CA LYS A 2 22.15 49.06 -26.47
C LYS A 2 21.24 47.99 -27.10
N ASP A 3 21.36 47.75 -28.39
CA ASP A 3 20.44 46.84 -29.10
C ASP A 3 20.69 45.36 -28.75
N ALA A 4 21.96 44.97 -28.55
CA ALA A 4 22.32 43.64 -28.06
C ALA A 4 21.75 43.39 -26.65
N MET A 5 21.83 44.41 -25.78
CA MET A 5 21.30 44.34 -24.42
C MET A 5 19.77 44.28 -24.40
N GLN A 6 19.08 44.97 -25.32
CA GLN A 6 17.63 44.87 -25.48
C GLN A 6 17.19 43.48 -25.99
N GLN A 7 17.97 42.89 -26.89
CA GLN A 7 17.71 41.55 -27.41
C GLN A 7 17.86 40.49 -26.31
N GLU A 8 18.90 40.58 -25.48
CA GLU A 8 19.08 39.70 -24.31
C GLU A 8 17.93 39.84 -23.31
N ILE A 9 17.49 41.06 -22.98
CA ILE A 9 16.33 41.28 -22.09
C ILE A 9 15.06 40.61 -22.65
N LYS A 10 14.85 40.66 -23.97
CA LYS A 10 13.70 40.03 -24.62
C LYS A 10 13.76 38.50 -24.52
N VAL A 11 14.94 37.91 -24.72
CA VAL A 11 15.17 36.46 -24.57
C VAL A 11 14.95 36.03 -23.12
N VAL A 12 15.52 36.76 -22.15
CA VAL A 12 15.37 36.46 -20.71
C VAL A 12 13.90 36.53 -20.28
N ARG A 13 13.14 37.53 -20.75
CA ARG A 13 11.69 37.62 -20.48
C ARG A 13 10.91 36.46 -21.07
N GLY A 14 11.27 36.01 -22.28
CA GLY A 14 10.67 34.82 -22.90
C GLY A 14 10.95 33.56 -22.11
N GLN A 15 12.18 33.36 -21.66
CA GLN A 15 12.56 32.22 -20.81
C GLN A 15 11.85 32.26 -19.45
N LEU A 16 11.70 33.44 -18.86
CA LEU A 16 10.97 33.62 -17.60
C LEU A 16 9.49 33.25 -17.76
N GLN A 17 8.86 33.63 -18.87
CA GLN A 17 7.46 33.28 -19.15
C GLN A 17 7.26 31.76 -19.25
N ILE A 18 8.15 31.07 -19.99
CA ILE A 18 8.13 29.61 -20.11
C ILE A 18 8.31 28.94 -18.73
N ALA A 19 9.22 29.47 -17.90
CA ALA A 19 9.44 28.96 -16.55
C ALA A 19 8.21 29.15 -15.63
N ILE A 20 7.50 30.28 -15.77
CA ILE A 20 6.26 30.55 -15.01
C ILE A 20 5.16 29.56 -15.41
N GLU A 21 5.01 29.29 -16.71
CA GLU A 21 4.02 28.32 -17.21
C GLU A 21 4.34 26.89 -16.71
N ALA A 22 5.59 26.46 -16.81
CA ALA A 22 6.01 25.17 -16.28
C ALA A 22 5.80 25.05 -14.75
N LEU A 23 6.02 26.15 -13.99
CA LEU A 23 5.74 26.18 -12.56
C LEU A 23 4.24 26.09 -12.25
N ALA A 24 3.38 26.71 -13.07
CA ALA A 24 1.94 26.60 -12.93
C ALA A 24 1.47 25.16 -13.13
N ASP A 25 1.96 24.48 -14.16
CA ASP A 25 1.64 23.07 -14.43
C ASP A 25 2.10 22.16 -13.28
N GLN A 26 3.32 22.36 -12.78
CA GLN A 26 3.83 21.63 -11.62
C GLN A 26 2.96 21.83 -10.37
N LYS A 27 2.51 23.06 -10.12
CA LYS A 27 1.61 23.37 -8.99
C LYS A 27 0.29 22.63 -9.08
N VAL A 28 -0.29 22.53 -10.28
CA VAL A 28 -1.55 21.79 -10.50
C VAL A 28 -1.37 20.30 -10.20
N VAL A 29 -0.32 19.68 -10.74
CA VAL A 29 0.01 18.27 -10.49
C VAL A 29 0.24 18.03 -9.00
N LEU A 30 0.98 18.91 -8.32
CA LEU A 30 1.29 18.78 -6.91
C LEU A 30 0.02 18.87 -6.04
N ASN A 31 -0.90 19.79 -6.36
CA ASN A 31 -2.19 19.88 -5.67
C ASN A 31 -3.05 18.62 -5.86
N GLN A 32 -3.09 18.05 -7.07
CA GLN A 32 -3.81 16.80 -7.34
C GLN A 32 -3.22 15.63 -6.54
N LEU A 33 -1.89 15.53 -6.45
CA LEU A 33 -1.22 14.50 -5.65
C LEU A 33 -1.50 14.66 -4.15
N LEU A 34 -1.56 15.90 -3.65
CA LEU A 34 -1.91 16.18 -2.26
C LEU A 34 -3.35 15.78 -1.94
N GLN A 35 -4.30 16.07 -2.83
CA GLN A 35 -5.70 15.65 -2.68
C GLN A 35 -5.84 14.13 -2.65
N GLN A 36 -5.18 13.41 -3.57
CA GLN A 36 -5.18 11.95 -3.58
C GLN A 36 -4.61 11.35 -2.28
N ARG A 37 -3.50 11.91 -1.77
CA ARG A 37 -2.96 11.48 -0.48
C ARG A 37 -3.89 11.76 0.69
N ALA A 38 -4.59 12.89 0.69
CA ALA A 38 -5.53 13.24 1.75
C ALA A 38 -6.69 12.22 1.87
N GLU A 39 -7.12 11.62 0.76
CA GLU A 39 -8.13 10.56 0.74
C GLU A 39 -7.59 9.19 1.19
N GLU A 40 -6.30 8.91 0.97
CA GLU A 40 -5.66 7.64 1.33
C GLU A 40 -5.28 7.55 2.82
N LEU A 41 -4.91 8.68 3.45
CA LEU A 41 -4.47 8.73 4.86
C LEU A 41 -5.50 8.19 5.88
N PRO A 42 -6.80 8.52 5.78
CA PRO A 42 -7.80 7.97 6.69
C PRO A 42 -7.91 6.45 6.60
N ILE A 43 -7.73 5.89 5.40
CA ILE A 43 -7.83 4.44 5.18
C ILE A 43 -6.58 3.72 5.69
N GLN A 44 -5.39 4.30 5.49
CA GLN A 44 -4.15 3.74 6.02
C GLN A 44 -4.18 3.63 7.56
N SER A 45 -4.85 4.57 8.24
CA SER A 45 -5.00 4.53 9.71
C SER A 45 -5.83 3.35 10.24
N LYS A 46 -6.63 2.69 9.38
CA LYS A 46 -7.39 1.48 9.75
C LYS A 46 -6.52 0.23 9.83
N PHE A 47 -5.28 0.30 9.33
CA PHE A 47 -4.33 -0.81 9.35
C PHE A 47 -3.23 -0.59 10.41
N PRO A 48 -2.66 -1.66 10.98
CA PRO A 48 -2.96 -3.07 10.73
C PRO A 48 -4.22 -3.56 11.46
N LEU A 49 -4.92 -4.51 10.86
CA LEU A 49 -6.09 -5.19 11.44
C LEU A 49 -5.61 -6.12 12.56
N LYS A 50 -6.04 -5.85 13.80
CA LYS A 50 -5.62 -6.58 14.99
C LYS A 50 -6.57 -7.71 15.34
N ASN A 51 -7.87 -7.45 15.24
CA ASN A 51 -8.92 -8.36 15.67
C ASN A 51 -9.73 -8.88 14.49
N GLU A 52 -10.30 -10.07 14.66
CA GLU A 52 -11.14 -10.69 13.64
C GLU A 52 -12.38 -9.85 13.32
N GLU A 53 -12.98 -9.23 14.33
CA GLU A 53 -14.14 -8.34 14.14
C GLU A 53 -13.81 -7.16 13.21
N GLN A 54 -12.59 -6.61 13.30
CA GLN A 54 -12.14 -5.54 12.40
C GLN A 54 -12.00 -6.04 10.97
N LEU A 55 -11.53 -7.28 10.82
CA LEU A 55 -11.37 -7.91 9.51
C LEU A 55 -12.72 -8.21 8.85
N ILE A 56 -13.69 -8.73 9.61
CA ILE A 56 -15.06 -8.98 9.13
C ILE A 56 -15.75 -7.64 8.80
N SER A 57 -15.71 -6.67 9.71
CA SER A 57 -16.32 -5.36 9.48
C SER A 57 -15.74 -4.66 8.24
N LEU A 58 -14.43 -4.76 8.01
CA LEU A 58 -13.81 -4.19 6.81
C LEU A 58 -14.22 -4.95 5.54
N ASN A 59 -14.36 -6.27 5.60
CA ASN A 59 -14.88 -7.07 4.49
C ASN A 59 -16.32 -6.68 4.10
N ASP A 60 -17.16 -6.39 5.10
CA ASP A 60 -18.56 -6.02 4.88
C ASP A 60 -18.71 -4.56 4.43
N GLN A 61 -17.80 -3.69 4.87
CA GLN A 61 -17.72 -2.31 4.39
C GLN A 61 -17.17 -2.20 2.96
N LEU A 62 -16.39 -3.19 2.50
CA LEU A 62 -15.83 -3.20 1.16
C LEU A 62 -16.94 -3.42 0.12
N ASN A 63 -17.10 -2.44 -0.76
CA ASN A 63 -18.01 -2.45 -1.88
C ASN A 63 -17.24 -2.15 -3.18
N SER A 64 -17.89 -2.33 -4.34
CA SER A 64 -17.23 -2.12 -5.63
C SER A 64 -16.73 -0.69 -5.85
N GLU A 65 -17.35 0.30 -5.19
CA GLU A 65 -17.01 1.72 -5.33
C GLU A 65 -15.76 2.10 -4.51
N ASN A 66 -15.65 1.61 -3.27
CA ASN A 66 -14.55 1.93 -2.36
C ASN A 66 -13.35 0.98 -2.49
N LYS A 67 -13.53 -0.17 -3.15
CA LYS A 67 -12.49 -1.19 -3.34
C LYS A 67 -11.20 -0.59 -3.87
N ASN A 68 -11.26 0.27 -4.88
CA ASN A 68 -10.07 0.86 -5.50
C ASN A 68 -9.25 1.69 -4.50
N THR A 69 -9.91 2.46 -3.63
CA THR A 69 -9.23 3.28 -2.62
C THR A 69 -8.54 2.40 -1.56
N TYR A 70 -9.20 1.33 -1.13
CA TYR A 70 -8.57 0.34 -0.22
C TYR A 70 -7.41 -0.39 -0.90
N VAL A 71 -7.53 -0.78 -2.16
CA VAL A 71 -6.44 -1.42 -2.93
C VAL A 71 -5.22 -0.51 -3.03
N LYS A 72 -5.41 0.79 -3.29
CA LYS A 72 -4.33 1.78 -3.32
C LYS A 72 -3.66 1.93 -1.95
N ALA A 73 -4.45 2.05 -0.88
CA ALA A 73 -3.93 2.15 0.48
C ALA A 73 -3.18 0.87 0.91
N MET A 74 -3.69 -0.32 0.56
CA MET A 74 -2.98 -1.58 0.79
C MET A 74 -1.67 -1.62 -0.02
N ARG A 75 -1.70 -1.22 -1.29
CA ARG A 75 -0.51 -1.18 -2.15
C ARG A 75 0.56 -0.25 -1.58
N SER A 76 0.19 0.93 -1.05
CA SER A 76 1.15 1.84 -0.42
C SER A 76 1.79 1.23 0.83
N LEU A 77 1.02 0.50 1.65
CA LEU A 77 1.52 -0.21 2.83
C LEU A 77 2.44 -1.40 2.48
N LEU A 78 2.25 -2.01 1.30
CA LEU A 78 3.09 -3.10 0.82
C LEU A 78 4.40 -2.60 0.20
N GLN A 79 4.42 -1.43 -0.44
CA GLN A 79 5.63 -0.85 -1.03
C GLN A 79 6.59 -0.30 0.04
N PRO A 80 7.89 -0.14 -0.28
CA PRO A 80 8.57 -0.52 -1.53
C PRO A 80 8.97 -2.01 -1.59
N THR A 81 9.00 -2.72 -0.46
CA THR A 81 9.61 -4.07 -0.36
C THR A 81 8.67 -5.21 -0.76
N GLY A 82 7.37 -4.95 -0.84
CA GLY A 82 6.35 -5.91 -1.24
C GLY A 82 5.78 -6.76 -0.11
N VAL A 83 4.80 -7.59 -0.47
CA VAL A 83 3.95 -8.37 0.44
C VAL A 83 4.73 -9.29 1.39
N LEU A 84 5.85 -9.88 0.94
CA LEU A 84 6.64 -10.82 1.73
C LEU A 84 7.24 -10.22 3.01
N LYS A 85 7.49 -8.90 3.05
CA LYS A 85 8.02 -8.23 4.23
C LYS A 85 6.99 -7.37 4.95
N ASN A 86 6.09 -6.75 4.19
CA ASN A 86 5.19 -5.72 4.68
C ASN A 86 3.75 -6.19 4.95
N LEU A 87 3.43 -7.49 4.80
CA LEU A 87 2.10 -8.01 5.13
C LEU A 87 1.65 -7.66 6.57
N ARG A 88 2.60 -7.59 7.51
CA ARG A 88 2.35 -7.17 8.90
C ARG A 88 1.72 -5.78 9.06
N ASN A 89 1.89 -4.92 8.05
CA ASN A 89 1.34 -3.58 8.04
C ASN A 89 -0.15 -3.58 7.71
N ILE A 90 -0.68 -4.67 7.13
CA ILE A 90 -2.09 -4.86 6.80
C ILE A 90 -2.74 -5.82 7.81
N LEU A 91 -2.14 -6.99 8.01
CA LEU A 91 -2.62 -8.02 8.94
C LEU A 91 -1.66 -8.13 10.13
N SER A 92 -2.17 -7.91 11.34
CA SER A 92 -1.36 -8.07 12.55
C SER A 92 -0.81 -9.50 12.68
N ASP A 93 0.17 -9.67 13.57
CA ASP A 93 0.70 -10.98 13.91
C ASP A 93 -0.37 -11.92 14.50
N GLU A 94 -1.36 -11.37 15.22
CA GLU A 94 -2.49 -12.11 15.79
C GLU A 94 -3.40 -12.68 14.69
N ILE A 95 -3.79 -11.85 13.73
CA ILE A 95 -4.58 -12.30 12.57
C ILE A 95 -3.79 -13.28 11.71
N ALA A 96 -2.51 -13.00 11.46
CA ALA A 96 -1.65 -13.90 10.72
C ALA A 96 -1.62 -15.29 11.38
N MET A 97 -1.62 -15.38 12.72
CA MET A 97 -1.64 -16.66 13.44
C MET A 97 -3.00 -17.37 13.42
N ALA A 98 -4.10 -16.63 13.54
CA ALA A 98 -5.47 -17.15 13.57
C ALA A 98 -6.00 -17.57 12.19
N PHE A 99 -5.49 -16.96 11.11
CA PHE A 99 -5.99 -17.18 9.75
C PHE A 99 -4.97 -17.88 8.83
N ASN A 100 -5.53 -18.61 7.86
CA ASN A 100 -4.86 -19.23 6.72
C ASN A 100 -5.54 -18.79 5.43
N VAL A 101 -4.89 -18.98 4.28
CA VAL A 101 -5.57 -18.72 3.00
C VAL A 101 -6.77 -19.64 2.81
N ASP A 102 -6.64 -20.95 3.05
CA ASP A 102 -7.74 -21.92 2.84
C ASP A 102 -8.50 -22.32 4.12
N GLY A 103 -8.02 -21.96 5.31
CA GLY A 103 -8.68 -22.33 6.58
C GLY A 103 -8.46 -23.78 7.05
N VAL A 104 -7.27 -24.34 6.82
CA VAL A 104 -6.91 -25.70 7.27
C VAL A 104 -6.32 -25.68 8.69
N GLN A 105 -6.25 -26.82 9.38
CA GLN A 105 -5.58 -26.98 10.69
C GLN A 105 -6.18 -26.13 11.83
N GLY A 106 -7.52 -26.06 11.89
CA GLY A 106 -8.23 -25.32 12.94
C GLY A 106 -8.12 -23.79 12.84
N LYS A 107 -7.60 -23.28 11.74
CA LYS A 107 -7.48 -21.85 11.46
C LYS A 107 -8.56 -21.38 10.50
N LYS A 108 -8.93 -20.11 10.61
CA LYS A 108 -9.99 -19.53 9.78
C LYS A 108 -9.50 -19.25 8.36
N SER A 109 -10.41 -19.26 7.39
CA SER A 109 -10.09 -19.08 5.96
C SER A 109 -10.18 -17.60 5.57
N LEU A 110 -9.10 -17.03 5.03
CA LEU A 110 -9.13 -15.68 4.44
C LEU A 110 -9.99 -15.66 3.17
N LYS A 111 -10.05 -16.77 2.42
CA LYS A 111 -10.92 -16.89 1.23
C LYS A 111 -12.41 -16.79 1.57
N SER A 112 -12.81 -17.05 2.82
CA SER A 112 -14.19 -16.83 3.24
C SER A 112 -14.60 -15.35 3.19
N LEU A 113 -13.62 -14.45 3.36
CA LEU A 113 -13.78 -13.01 3.31
C LEU A 113 -13.46 -12.51 1.90
N GLN A 114 -14.35 -12.84 0.94
CA GLN A 114 -14.07 -12.65 -0.48
C GLN A 114 -13.75 -11.20 -0.87
N ASN A 115 -14.46 -10.21 -0.30
CA ASN A 115 -14.26 -8.80 -0.64
C ASN A 115 -12.86 -8.34 -0.21
N PHE A 116 -12.50 -8.63 1.04
CA PHE A 116 -11.18 -8.33 1.56
C PHE A 116 -10.09 -9.10 0.82
N TYR A 117 -10.29 -10.41 0.59
CA TYR A 117 -9.33 -11.27 -0.08
C TYR A 117 -9.01 -10.77 -1.48
N ASN A 118 -10.04 -10.46 -2.26
CA ASN A 118 -9.88 -9.95 -3.63
C ASN A 118 -9.18 -8.60 -3.64
N ALA A 119 -9.56 -7.67 -2.73
CA ALA A 119 -8.88 -6.38 -2.61
C ALA A 119 -7.40 -6.53 -2.24
N LEU A 120 -7.08 -7.46 -1.34
CA LEU A 120 -5.69 -7.74 -0.96
C LEU A 120 -4.90 -8.31 -2.14
N LEU A 121 -5.46 -9.25 -2.91
CA LEU A 121 -4.80 -9.78 -4.10
C LEU A 121 -4.52 -8.71 -5.15
N ASP A 122 -5.50 -7.84 -5.42
CA ASP A 122 -5.37 -6.73 -6.38
C ASP A 122 -4.28 -5.72 -5.97
N SER A 123 -4.01 -5.61 -4.67
CA SER A 123 -2.96 -4.72 -4.14
C SER A 123 -1.54 -5.24 -4.37
N ILE A 124 -1.37 -6.55 -4.59
CA ILE A 124 -0.06 -7.20 -4.74
C ILE A 124 0.44 -7.03 -6.19
N PRO A 125 1.61 -6.38 -6.41
CA PRO A 125 2.16 -6.25 -7.75
C PRO A 125 2.62 -7.61 -8.32
N LEU A 126 2.25 -7.87 -9.58
CA LEU A 126 2.59 -9.10 -10.32
C LEU A 126 3.95 -8.99 -11.04
N ASN A 127 4.60 -7.83 -10.98
CA ASN A 127 5.66 -7.39 -11.88
C ASN A 127 6.96 -8.22 -11.88
N ASP A 128 7.14 -9.15 -10.94
CA ASP A 128 8.43 -9.79 -10.68
C ASP A 128 8.56 -11.22 -11.23
N GLY A 129 7.60 -11.72 -12.03
CA GLY A 129 7.61 -13.10 -12.55
C GLY A 129 7.54 -14.21 -11.48
N ASN A 130 7.51 -13.85 -10.20
CA ASN A 130 7.55 -14.75 -9.05
C ASN A 130 6.17 -15.29 -8.63
N GLY A 131 5.46 -15.90 -9.59
CA GLY A 131 4.18 -16.57 -9.33
C GLY A 131 2.98 -15.63 -9.18
N THR A 132 1.82 -16.23 -8.89
CA THR A 132 0.53 -15.54 -8.75
C THR A 132 0.48 -14.71 -7.45
N ALA A 133 -0.43 -13.72 -7.39
CA ALA A 133 -0.66 -12.95 -6.17
C ALA A 133 -1.05 -13.84 -4.97
N ASP A 134 -1.82 -14.91 -5.22
CA ASP A 134 -2.21 -15.92 -4.23
C ASP A 134 -1.00 -16.65 -3.64
N GLU A 135 -0.08 -17.11 -4.49
CA GLU A 135 1.17 -17.76 -4.06
C GLU A 135 2.06 -16.83 -3.25
N LYS A 136 2.19 -15.56 -3.67
CA LYS A 136 2.94 -14.54 -2.94
C LYS A 136 2.32 -14.28 -1.57
N LEU A 137 1.00 -14.20 -1.47
CA LEU A 137 0.27 -14.02 -0.21
C LEU A 137 0.47 -15.22 0.74
N ARG A 138 0.35 -16.45 0.22
CA ARG A 138 0.62 -17.67 1.00
C ARG A 138 2.03 -17.66 1.59
N LYS A 139 3.03 -17.33 0.75
CA LYS A 139 4.42 -17.24 1.17
C LYS A 139 4.64 -16.13 2.20
N ALA A 140 4.00 -14.97 2.03
CA ALA A 140 4.05 -13.87 2.99
C ALA A 140 3.49 -14.28 4.36
N MET A 141 2.33 -14.93 4.39
CA MET A 141 1.71 -15.45 5.62
C MET A 141 2.61 -16.46 6.33
N GLN A 142 3.21 -17.40 5.59
CA GLN A 142 4.17 -18.36 6.15
C GLN A 142 5.41 -17.68 6.74
N LEU A 143 5.97 -16.70 6.03
CA LEU A 143 7.14 -15.95 6.50
C LEU A 143 6.82 -15.12 7.74
N GLN A 144 5.65 -14.48 7.79
CA GLN A 144 5.20 -13.72 8.96
C GLN A 144 5.09 -14.65 10.18
N LYS A 145 4.40 -15.80 10.06
CA LYS A 145 4.35 -16.83 11.10
C LYS A 145 5.74 -17.26 11.56
N LYS A 146 6.65 -17.57 10.63
CA LYS A 146 8.03 -17.96 10.94
C LYS A 146 8.78 -16.89 11.72
N ARG A 147 8.59 -15.61 11.40
CA ARG A 147 9.19 -14.48 12.15
C ARG A 147 8.64 -14.37 13.56
N ILE A 148 7.32 -14.56 13.73
CA ILE A 148 6.68 -14.56 15.05
C ILE A 148 7.27 -15.66 15.94
N PHE A 149 7.33 -16.90 15.42
CA PHE A 149 7.92 -18.03 16.16
C PHE A 149 9.39 -17.79 16.49
N LYS A 150 10.18 -17.28 15.54
CA LYS A 150 11.59 -16.95 15.79
C LYS A 150 11.74 -15.91 16.91
N ARG A 151 10.90 -14.86 16.92
CA ARG A 151 10.88 -13.84 17.99
C ARG A 151 10.48 -14.45 19.35
N ALA A 152 9.51 -15.36 19.35
CA ALA A 152 9.09 -16.07 20.56
C ALA A 152 10.21 -16.97 21.12
N CYS A 153 10.96 -17.69 20.29
CA CYS A 153 12.10 -18.47 20.77
C CYS A 153 13.22 -17.58 21.34
N LEU A 154 13.61 -16.53 20.60
CA LEU A 154 14.69 -15.63 21.03
C LEU A 154 14.37 -14.82 22.29
N SER A 155 13.10 -14.62 22.62
CA SER A 155 12.70 -13.96 23.87
C SER A 155 12.76 -14.91 25.07
N LYS A 156 12.49 -16.21 24.85
CA LYS A 156 12.66 -17.25 25.87
C LYS A 156 14.12 -17.48 26.23
N ASP A 157 15.04 -17.39 25.26
CA ASP A 157 16.49 -17.58 25.50
C ASP A 157 17.14 -16.41 26.28
N LYS A 158 16.43 -15.30 26.49
CA LYS A 158 16.93 -14.11 27.21
C LYS A 158 16.39 -13.96 28.63
N THR A 159 15.54 -14.89 29.08
CA THR A 159 14.95 -14.91 30.43
C THR A 159 15.59 -16.04 31.21
#